data_AF-A0A2D4G3V3-F1
#
_entry.id   AF-A0A2D4G3V3-F1
#
_cell.length_a   1.000
_cell.length_b   1.000
_cell.length_c   1.000
_cell.angle_alpha   90.00
_cell.angle_beta   90.00
_cell.angle_gamma   90.00
#
_symmetry.space_group_name_H-M   'P 1'
#
loop_
_entity.id
_entity.type
_entity.pdbx_description
1 polymer ?
#
loop_
_entity_poly.entity_id
_entity_poly.type
_entity_poly.pdbx_seq_one_letter_code
_entity_poly.pdbx_strand_id
1 'polypeptide(L)'
;AATLGPCFGRRVVVVCEQMMRRACWAEAKHLIHSKTFRGMTLLHLAAAQGYATLIQTLLKWRTKHADSIDLELEVDPLNVDHFSCTPLMWACALGRRSPRHPGLAPAE
;
A
#
# COMPACT_ATOMS: atom_id res chain seq x y z
N ALA A 1 7.59 29.84 -7.28
CA ALA A 1 6.35 29.57 -6.52
C ALA A 1 5.87 28.16 -6.86
N ALA A 2 5.95 27.23 -5.91
CA ALA A 2 5.20 25.97 -5.86
C ALA A 2 5.52 25.28 -4.52
N THR A 3 5.02 25.83 -3.42
CA THR A 3 4.76 25.07 -2.20
C THR A 3 3.64 24.08 -2.51
N LEU A 4 3.96 23.00 -3.23
CA LEU A 4 3.04 21.89 -3.40
C LEU A 4 2.94 21.19 -2.05
N GLY A 5 1.80 21.44 -1.41
CA GLY A 5 1.45 21.11 -0.04
C GLY A 5 1.75 19.67 0.39
N PRO A 6 1.62 19.40 1.70
CA PRO A 6 2.11 18.20 2.35
C PRO A 6 1.86 16.93 1.53
N CYS A 7 2.97 16.25 1.23
CA CYS A 7 3.19 15.15 0.31
C CYS A 7 1.91 14.33 0.01
N PHE A 8 1.51 14.22 -1.27
CA PHE A 8 0.36 13.39 -1.69
C PHE A 8 0.34 12.00 -1.03
N GLY A 9 1.48 11.32 -0.94
CA GLY A 9 1.60 10.04 -0.24
C GLY A 9 1.20 10.09 1.24
N ARG A 10 1.50 11.18 1.95
CA ARG A 10 1.05 11.38 3.35
C ARG A 10 -0.46 11.57 3.42
N ARG A 11 -1.06 12.30 2.47
CA ARG A 11 -2.53 12.43 2.38
C ARG A 11 -3.20 11.09 2.10
N VAL A 12 -2.64 10.29 1.20
CA VAL A 12 -3.13 8.93 0.93
C VAL A 12 -3.06 8.06 2.19
N VAL A 13 -1.94 8.08 2.92
CA VAL A 13 -1.80 7.35 4.20
C VAL A 13 -2.87 7.79 5.21
N VAL A 14 -3.07 9.09 5.41
CA VAL A 14 -4.07 9.61 6.36
C VAL A 14 -5.49 9.17 5.96
N VAL A 15 -5.83 9.24 4.68
CA VAL A 15 -7.13 8.78 4.17
C VAL A 15 -7.27 7.28 4.41
N CYS A 16 -6.26 6.47 4.09
CA CYS A 16 -6.27 5.04 4.38
C CYS A 16 -6.48 4.75 5.87
N GLU A 17 -5.74 5.42 6.76
CA GLU A 17 -5.91 5.26 8.20
C GLU A 17 -7.30 5.70 8.71
N GLN A 18 -7.90 6.74 8.11
CA GLN A 18 -9.26 7.17 8.43
C GLN A 18 -10.29 6.14 7.96
N MET A 19 -10.12 5.59 6.77
CA MET A 19 -10.98 4.54 6.23
C MET A 19 -10.89 3.28 7.11
N MET A 20 -9.69 2.87 7.52
CA MET A 20 -9.44 1.71 8.39
C MET A 20 -10.07 1.85 9.79
N ARG A 21 -10.18 3.08 10.32
CA ARG A 21 -10.85 3.33 11.61
C ARG A 21 -12.37 3.15 11.55
N ARG A 22 -12.97 3.19 10.37
CA ARG A 22 -14.42 2.97 10.20
C ARG A 22 -14.66 1.47 10.11
N ALA A 23 -15.45 0.92 11.03
CA ALA A 23 -15.82 -0.51 11.07
C ALA A 23 -16.60 -1.01 9.83
N CYS A 24 -16.90 -0.13 8.86
CA CYS A 24 -17.64 -0.45 7.65
C CYS A 24 -16.95 -1.48 6.74
N TRP A 25 -15.64 -1.69 6.87
CA TRP A 25 -14.91 -2.69 6.08
C TRP A 25 -15.07 -4.11 6.60
N ALA A 26 -15.41 -4.30 7.88
CA ALA A 26 -15.63 -5.62 8.45
C ALA A 26 -16.97 -6.24 8.00
N GLU A 27 -17.98 -5.40 7.77
CA GLU A 27 -19.30 -5.82 7.24
C GLU A 27 -19.34 -5.91 5.71
N ALA A 28 -18.38 -5.28 5.02
CA ALA A 28 -18.23 -5.45 3.59
C ALA A 28 -17.63 -6.84 3.30
N LYS A 29 -18.50 -7.85 3.23
CA LYS A 29 -18.16 -9.24 2.83
C LYS A 29 -17.58 -9.39 1.43
N HIS A 30 -17.54 -8.29 0.69
CA HIS A 30 -16.95 -8.20 -0.62
C HIS A 30 -16.43 -6.78 -0.80
N LEU A 31 -15.13 -6.64 -0.98
CA LEU A 31 -14.65 -5.49 -1.74
C LEU A 31 -15.24 -5.66 -3.13
N ILE A 32 -16.11 -4.74 -3.55
CA ILE A 32 -16.63 -4.74 -4.92
C ILE A 32 -15.45 -4.36 -5.82
N HIS A 33 -14.64 -5.37 -6.15
CA HIS A 33 -13.60 -5.31 -7.14
C HIS A 33 -14.29 -5.21 -8.50
N SER A 34 -14.63 -3.99 -8.91
CA SER A 34 -14.79 -3.69 -10.32
C SER A 34 -13.43 -3.97 -10.97
N LYS A 35 -13.18 -5.24 -11.36
CA LYS A 35 -11.98 -5.80 -12.00
C LYS A 35 -10.70 -5.02 -11.72
N THR A 36 -9.91 -5.47 -10.75
CA THR A 36 -8.53 -4.99 -10.57
C THR A 36 -7.82 -4.98 -11.93
N PHE A 37 -7.23 -3.83 -12.29
CA PHE A 37 -6.55 -3.71 -13.59
C PHE A 37 -5.40 -4.72 -13.61
N ARG A 38 -5.49 -5.72 -14.51
CA ARG A 38 -4.50 -6.79 -14.65
C ARG A 38 -4.23 -7.59 -13.36
N GLY A 39 -5.21 -7.73 -12.48
CA GLY A 39 -5.02 -8.48 -11.24
C GLY A 39 -4.13 -7.77 -10.21
N MET A 40 -3.82 -6.49 -10.40
CA MET A 40 -3.03 -5.72 -9.44
C MET A 40 -3.82 -5.43 -8.18
N THR A 41 -3.25 -5.78 -7.02
CA THR A 41 -3.78 -5.43 -5.71
C THR A 41 -3.28 -4.06 -5.21
N LEU A 42 -3.86 -3.56 -4.13
CA LEU A 42 -3.37 -2.39 -3.39
C LEU A 42 -1.89 -2.51 -3.04
N LEU A 43 -1.44 -3.70 -2.62
CA LEU A 43 -0.03 -3.91 -2.27
C LEU A 43 0.87 -3.84 -3.51
N HIS A 44 0.45 -4.36 -4.66
CA HIS A 44 1.18 -4.19 -5.93
C HIS A 44 1.36 -2.71 -6.29
N LEU A 45 0.29 -1.94 -6.23
CA LEU A 45 0.31 -0.50 -6.56
C LEU A 45 1.20 0.29 -5.60
N ALA A 46 1.09 0.04 -4.29
CA ALA A 46 1.90 0.71 -3.28
C ALA A 46 3.40 0.36 -3.42
N ALA A 47 3.70 -0.91 -3.73
CA ALA A 47 5.05 -1.41 -3.93
C ALA A 47 5.70 -0.82 -5.20
N ALA A 48 4.98 -0.84 -6.33
CA ALA A 48 5.44 -0.25 -7.59
C ALA A 48 5.80 1.23 -7.46
N GLN A 49 5.08 1.98 -6.61
CA GLN A 49 5.30 3.42 -6.39
C GLN A 49 6.28 3.73 -5.24
N GLY A 50 6.75 2.74 -4.50
CA GLY A 50 7.66 2.95 -3.37
C GLY A 50 7.02 3.62 -2.15
N TYR A 51 5.71 3.47 -1.95
CA TYR A 51 4.98 4.08 -0.82
C TYR A 51 5.18 3.30 0.48
N ALA A 52 6.42 3.32 1.00
CA ALA A 52 6.83 2.54 2.18
C ALA A 52 5.92 2.71 3.40
N THR A 53 5.52 3.96 3.72
CA THR A 53 4.61 4.22 4.85
C THR A 53 3.23 3.62 4.62
N LEU A 54 2.70 3.69 3.41
CA LEU A 54 1.40 3.09 3.08
C LEU A 54 1.46 1.56 3.18
N ILE A 55 2.54 0.95 2.68
CA ILE A 55 2.78 -0.50 2.81
C ILE A 55 2.79 -0.90 4.30
N GLN A 56 3.53 -0.17 5.14
CA GLN A 56 3.55 -0.43 6.58
C GLN A 56 2.16 -0.30 7.23
N THR A 57 1.38 0.72 6.84
CA THR A 57 0.02 0.92 7.35
C THR A 57 -0.92 -0.21 6.93
N LEU A 58 -0.85 -0.65 5.67
CA LEU A 58 -1.64 -1.78 5.15
C LEU A 58 -1.31 -3.09 5.88
N LEU A 59 -0.03 -3.38 6.10
CA LEU A 59 0.40 -4.58 6.83
C LEU A 59 -0.03 -4.56 8.31
N LYS A 60 0.04 -3.40 8.98
CA LYS A 60 -0.48 -3.24 10.35
C LYS A 60 -2.00 -3.42 10.43
N TRP A 61 -2.71 -3.08 9.35
CA TRP A 61 -4.14 -3.27 9.29
C TRP A 61 -4.51 -4.74 9.12
N ARG A 62 -3.79 -5.48 8.26
CA ARG A 62 -3.92 -6.94 8.12
C ARG A 62 -3.91 -7.66 9.46
N THR A 63 -2.94 -7.34 10.33
CA THR A 63 -2.81 -8.00 11.64
C THR A 63 -3.98 -7.69 12.59
N LYS A 64 -4.76 -6.64 12.34
CA LYS A 64 -5.93 -6.27 13.16
C LYS A 64 -7.25 -6.87 12.65
N HIS A 65 -7.29 -7.32 11.40
CA HIS A 65 -8.48 -7.82 10.72
C HIS A 65 -8.15 -9.07 9.90
N ALA A 66 -7.51 -10.05 10.56
CA ALA A 66 -7.07 -11.30 9.93
C ALA A 66 -8.24 -12.20 9.46
N ASP A 67 -9.46 -11.89 9.89
CA ASP A 67 -10.71 -12.54 9.53
C ASP A 67 -11.32 -11.99 8.22
N SER A 68 -10.83 -10.86 7.70
CA SER A 68 -11.31 -10.27 6.46
C SER A 68 -10.60 -10.87 5.24
N ILE A 69 -11.31 -11.76 4.54
CA ILE A 69 -10.81 -12.45 3.33
C ILE A 69 -10.51 -11.46 2.20
N ASP A 70 -11.38 -10.46 1.99
CA ASP A 70 -11.15 -9.45 0.96
C ASP A 70 -9.90 -8.61 1.22
N LEU A 71 -9.61 -8.31 2.49
CA LEU A 71 -8.40 -7.62 2.86
C LEU A 71 -7.17 -8.49 2.58
N GLU A 72 -7.20 -9.75 3.01
CA GLU A 72 -6.12 -10.71 2.75
C GLU A 72 -5.74 -10.76 1.27
N LEU A 73 -6.72 -10.79 0.36
CA LEU A 73 -6.47 -10.78 -1.09
C LEU A 73 -5.74 -9.52 -1.56
N GLU A 74 -6.02 -8.36 -0.97
CA GLU A 74 -5.43 -7.08 -1.39
C GLU A 74 -4.03 -6.81 -0.81
N VAL A 75 -3.75 -7.35 0.38
CA VAL A 75 -2.50 -7.07 1.13
C VAL A 75 -1.65 -8.32 1.40
N ASP A 76 -1.93 -9.43 0.73
CA ASP A 76 -1.06 -10.60 0.73
C ASP A 76 0.24 -10.34 -0.05
N PRO A 77 1.43 -10.40 0.60
CA PRO A 77 2.70 -10.20 -0.08
C PRO A 77 3.05 -11.31 -1.07
N LEU A 78 2.36 -12.46 -1.02
CA LEU A 78 2.54 -13.59 -1.93
C LEU A 78 1.56 -13.60 -3.10
N ASN A 79 0.57 -12.71 -3.11
CA ASN A 79 -0.38 -12.64 -4.22
C ASN A 79 0.34 -12.24 -5.51
N VAL A 80 -0.10 -12.80 -6.63
CA VAL A 80 0.47 -12.56 -7.96
C VAL A 80 -0.54 -11.89 -8.86
N ASP A 81 -0.07 -10.94 -9.67
CA ASP A 81 -0.89 -10.31 -10.70
C ASP A 81 -1.01 -11.17 -11.98
N HIS A 82 -1.61 -10.62 -13.03
CA HIS A 82 -1.74 -11.29 -14.33
C HIS A 82 -0.39 -11.67 -14.98
N PHE A 83 0.68 -10.97 -14.63
CA PHE A 83 2.03 -11.26 -15.13
C PHE A 83 2.80 -12.24 -14.24
N SER A 84 2.12 -12.89 -13.30
CA SER A 84 2.74 -13.73 -12.27
C SER A 84 3.78 -12.98 -11.43
N CYS A 85 3.64 -11.65 -11.33
CA CYS A 85 4.54 -10.79 -10.57
C CYS A 85 3.99 -10.58 -9.17
N THR A 86 4.85 -10.70 -8.15
CA THR A 86 4.51 -10.32 -6.78
C THR A 86 4.67 -8.81 -6.57
N PRO A 87 4.09 -8.22 -5.51
CA PRO A 87 4.35 -6.82 -5.17
C PRO A 87 5.84 -6.50 -5.03
N LEU A 88 6.64 -7.44 -4.51
CA LEU A 88 8.09 -7.27 -4.38
C LEU A 88 8.79 -7.14 -5.74
N MET A 89 8.38 -7.93 -6.74
CA MET A 89 8.92 -7.82 -8.09
C MET A 89 8.67 -6.44 -8.68
N TRP A 90 7.46 -5.90 -8.50
CA TRP A 90 7.12 -4.53 -8.91
C TRP A 90 7.92 -3.46 -8.14
N ALA A 91 8.17 -3.65 -6.84
CA ALA A 91 9.05 -2.76 -6.09
C ALA A 91 10.49 -2.78 -6.62
N CYS A 92 11.01 -3.95 -6.99
CA CYS A 92 12.34 -4.07 -7.60
C CYS A 92 12.41 -3.42 -8.98
N ALA A 93 11.36 -3.56 -9.79
CA ALA A 93 11.31 -3.03 -11.15
C ALA A 93 11.03 -1.52 -11.20
N LEU A 94 10.11 -1.03 -10.36
CA LEU A 94 9.55 0.33 -10.45
C LEU A 94 9.67 1.15 -9.17
N GLY A 95 9.90 0.51 -8.02
CA GLY A 95 9.84 1.11 -6.69
C GLY A 95 10.81 2.29 -6.59
N ARG A 96 10.28 3.49 -6.85
CA ARG A 96 11.06 4.72 -6.77
C ARG A 96 11.54 4.87 -5.33
N ARG A 97 12.85 4.76 -5.12
CA ARG A 97 13.47 5.17 -3.86
C ARG A 97 13.14 6.64 -3.68
N SER A 98 12.33 6.96 -2.66
CA SER A 98 12.31 8.31 -2.12
C SER A 98 13.78 8.71 -1.92
N PRO A 99 14.26 9.82 -2.51
CA PRO A 99 15.59 10.29 -2.17
C PRO A 99 15.57 10.51 -0.66
N ARG A 100 16.30 9.65 0.07
CA ARG A 100 16.62 9.94 1.46
C ARG A 100 17.19 11.36 1.45
N HIS A 101 16.61 12.24 2.25
CA HIS A 101 17.25 13.52 2.53
C HIS A 101 18.75 13.27 2.78
N PRO A 102 19.66 13.98 2.09
CA PRO A 102 21.08 13.91 2.41
C PRO A 102 21.24 14.62 3.76
N GLY A 103 21.20 13.88 4.86
CA GLY A 103 21.21 14.54 6.17
C GLY A 103 21.28 13.66 7.41
N LEU A 104 21.41 12.34 7.30
CA LEU A 104 21.70 11.51 8.46
C LEU A 104 22.51 10.28 8.03
N ALA A 105 23.81 10.47 7.86
CA ALA A 105 24.75 9.37 8.01
C ALA A 105 24.87 9.07 9.53
N PRO A 106 24.97 7.80 9.94
CA PRO A 106 25.33 7.48 11.32
C PRO A 106 26.76 7.99 11.55
N ALA A 107 26.94 8.73 12.64
CA ALA A 107 28.27 9.03 13.16
C ALA A 107 28.91 7.70 13.58
N GLU A 108 30.07 7.39 13.01
CA GLU A 108 31.01 6.43 13.59
C GLU A 108 31.68 7.02 14.82
#